data_AF-A0A7J7IRY3-F1
#
_entry.id   AF-A0A7J7IRY3-F1
#
_cell.length_a   1.000
_cell.length_b   1.000
_cell.length_c   1.000
_cell.angle_alpha   90.00
_cell.angle_beta   90.00
_cell.angle_gamma   90.00
#
_symmetry.space_group_name_H-M   'P 1'
#
loop_
_entity.id
_entity.type
_entity.pdbx_description
1 polymer ?
#
loop_
_entity_poly.entity_id
_entity_poly.type
_entity_poly.pdbx_seq_one_letter_code
_entity_poly.pdbx_strand_id
1 'polypeptide(L)'
;MGVHIICVKHKGLHIPGSPFQFTVGPIVEGGAHKVHANGDGLDNAEVGHPNEFNIYTHEAGPGMLTVNVEGPSKATIMFEDKFPGSSVAAFRAPEPGIAFPVDLD
;
A
#
# COMPACT_ATOMS: atom_id res chain seq x y z
N MET A 1 22.54 5.02 -6.76
CA MET A 1 22.93 5.11 -5.34
C MET A 1 23.51 6.47 -5.11
N GLY A 2 22.92 7.27 -4.24
CA GLY A 2 23.46 8.60 -4.05
C GLY A 2 22.67 9.48 -3.11
N VAL A 3 23.29 10.60 -2.78
CA VAL A 3 22.69 11.66 -1.98
C VAL A 3 21.79 12.51 -2.89
N HIS A 4 20.51 12.62 -2.51
CA HIS A 4 19.53 13.48 -3.16
C HIS A 4 19.17 14.64 -2.24
N ILE A 5 18.95 15.80 -2.84
CA ILE A 5 18.69 17.07 -2.15
C ILE A 5 17.32 17.60 -2.56
N ILE A 6 16.42 17.76 -1.59
CA ILE A 6 15.07 18.35 -1.80
C ILE A 6 15.05 19.76 -1.25
N CYS A 7 14.74 20.72 -2.13
CA CYS A 7 14.55 22.12 -1.78
C CYS A 7 13.06 22.41 -1.64
N VAL A 8 12.54 22.44 -0.41
CA VAL A 8 11.19 22.93 -0.14
C VAL A 8 11.25 24.44 0.11
N LYS A 9 10.49 25.21 -0.67
CA LYS A 9 10.41 26.68 -0.58
C LYS A 9 8.96 27.15 -0.44
N HIS A 10 8.73 28.13 0.41
CA HIS A 10 7.46 28.86 0.51
C HIS A 10 7.71 30.33 0.12
N LYS A 11 6.98 30.85 -0.88
CA LYS A 11 7.18 32.20 -1.46
C LYS A 11 8.63 32.45 -1.92
N GLY A 12 9.29 31.41 -2.44
CA GLY A 12 10.68 31.47 -2.89
C GLY A 12 11.73 31.37 -1.76
N LEU A 13 11.34 31.40 -0.49
CA LEU A 13 12.22 31.23 0.66
C LEU A 13 12.26 29.77 1.13
N HIS A 14 13.44 29.27 1.47
CA HIS A 14 13.58 27.95 2.07
C HIS A 14 12.86 27.91 3.42
N ILE A 15 12.06 26.86 3.64
CA ILE A 15 11.51 26.61 4.97
C ILE A 15 12.62 26.09 5.90
N PRO A 16 12.47 26.20 7.23
CA PRO A 16 13.40 25.58 8.17
C PRO A 16 13.61 24.09 7.85
N GLY A 17 14.88 23.65 7.77
CA GLY A 17 15.26 22.28 7.41
C GLY A 17 15.49 22.05 5.91
N SER A 18 15.09 22.99 5.04
CA SER A 18 15.39 22.94 3.61
C SER A 18 16.75 23.62 3.32
N PRO A 19 17.61 23.00 2.49
CA PRO A 19 17.38 21.78 1.75
C PRO A 19 17.54 20.50 2.59
N PHE A 20 16.65 19.53 2.35
CA PHE A 20 16.69 18.22 2.99
C PHE A 20 17.56 17.26 2.18
N GLN A 21 18.49 16.58 2.85
CA GLN A 21 19.36 15.60 2.23
C GLN A 21 18.93 14.19 2.62
N PHE A 22 18.74 13.32 1.64
CA PHE A 22 18.47 11.90 1.87
C PHE A 22 19.36 11.02 0.99
N THR A 23 19.75 9.86 1.51
CA THR A 23 20.60 8.91 0.78
C THR A 23 19.71 7.81 0.21
N VAL A 24 19.71 7.66 -1.11
CA VAL A 24 19.06 6.53 -1.78
C VAL A 24 20.07 5.37 -1.81
N GLY A 25 19.86 4.43 -0.90
CA GLY A 25 20.51 3.11 -0.88
C GLY A 25 19.97 2.18 -1.98
N PRO A 26 20.54 0.97 -2.16
CA PRO A 26 20.27 0.08 -3.30
C PRO A 26 18.79 -0.01 -3.58
N ILE A 27 18.38 0.00 -4.86
CA ILE A 27 17.13 -0.68 -5.20
C ILE A 27 17.45 -2.13 -4.86
N VAL A 28 17.22 -2.51 -3.60
CA VAL A 28 17.18 -3.90 -3.21
C VAL A 28 16.02 -4.45 -4.02
N GLU A 29 16.34 -5.27 -5.01
CA GLU A 29 15.34 -6.05 -5.71
C GLU A 29 14.46 -6.72 -4.64
N GLY A 30 13.15 -6.41 -4.67
CA GLY A 30 12.15 -7.03 -3.82
C GLY A 30 12.05 -6.47 -2.40
N GLY A 31 11.34 -5.35 -2.23
CA GLY A 31 10.71 -4.99 -0.95
C GLY A 31 9.47 -5.84 -0.63
N ALA A 32 9.00 -6.66 -1.58
CA ALA A 32 7.81 -7.49 -1.48
C ALA A 32 7.81 -8.41 -0.25
N HIS A 33 8.95 -9.01 0.10
CA HIS A 33 9.08 -9.88 1.28
C HIS A 33 8.90 -9.14 2.63
N LYS A 34 8.87 -7.81 2.61
CA LYS A 34 8.65 -6.93 3.77
C LYS A 34 7.25 -6.31 3.77
N VAL A 35 6.45 -6.58 2.74
CA VAL A 35 5.04 -6.22 2.71
C VAL A 35 4.29 -7.25 3.52
N HIS A 36 3.45 -6.78 4.44
CA HIS A 36 2.59 -7.63 5.26
C HIS A 36 1.16 -7.14 5.18
N ALA A 37 0.20 -8.06 5.13
CA ALA A 37 -1.21 -7.72 5.20
C ALA A 37 -1.90 -8.49 6.33
N ASN A 38 -2.86 -7.85 7.00
CA ASN A 38 -3.66 -8.49 8.05
C ASN A 38 -5.08 -7.95 8.08
N GLY A 39 -6.02 -8.74 8.60
CA GLY A 39 -7.41 -8.34 8.76
C GLY A 39 -8.35 -9.41 8.28
N ASP A 40 -9.55 -9.42 8.85
CA ASP A 40 -10.53 -10.49 8.66
C ASP A 40 -10.90 -10.67 7.18
N GLY A 41 -10.84 -9.60 6.38
CA GLY A 41 -11.11 -9.63 4.94
C GLY A 41 -10.16 -10.51 4.11
N LEU A 42 -8.99 -10.88 4.64
CA LEU A 42 -8.06 -11.82 3.98
C LEU A 42 -8.47 -13.28 4.16
N ASP A 43 -9.13 -13.59 5.28
CA ASP A 43 -9.52 -14.96 5.63
C ASP A 43 -10.99 -15.24 5.31
N ASN A 44 -11.86 -14.25 5.52
CA ASN A 44 -13.30 -14.37 5.36
C ASN A 44 -13.89 -13.09 4.77
N ALA A 45 -14.88 -13.25 3.89
CA ALA A 45 -15.58 -12.14 3.29
C ALA A 45 -17.10 -12.31 3.40
N GLU A 46 -17.79 -11.27 3.85
CA GLU A 46 -19.24 -11.21 3.81
C GLU A 46 -19.72 -10.54 2.52
N VAL A 47 -20.63 -11.24 1.83
CA VAL A 47 -21.23 -10.75 0.59
C VAL A 47 -21.99 -9.47 0.85
N GLY A 48 -21.82 -8.50 -0.05
CA GLY A 48 -22.54 -7.23 0.04
C GLY A 48 -22.02 -6.28 1.12
N HIS A 49 -21.01 -6.64 1.91
CA HIS A 49 -20.37 -5.79 2.90
C HIS A 49 -18.92 -5.42 2.50
N PRO A 50 -18.38 -4.29 2.97
CA PRO A 50 -16.95 -4.00 2.86
C PRO A 50 -16.14 -4.97 3.73
N ASN A 51 -15.22 -5.70 3.11
CA ASN A 51 -14.29 -6.60 3.77
C ASN A 51 -12.92 -5.95 3.79
N GLU A 52 -12.45 -5.59 4.97
CA GLU A 52 -11.27 -4.74 5.17
C GLU A 52 -10.04 -5.53 5.61
N PHE A 53 -8.89 -5.08 5.12
CA PHE A 53 -7.58 -5.52 5.59
C PHE A 53 -6.56 -4.38 5.51
N ASN A 54 -5.58 -4.39 6.42
CA ASN A 54 -4.48 -3.45 6.44
C ASN A 54 -3.30 -4.03 5.66
N ILE A 55 -2.54 -3.15 5.04
CA ILE A 55 -1.32 -3.44 4.30
C ILE A 55 -0.22 -2.56 4.89
N TYR A 56 0.88 -3.17 5.29
CA TYR A 56 2.06 -2.53 5.86
C TYR A 56 3.18 -2.56 4.83
N THR A 57 3.60 -1.37 4.37
CA THR A 57 4.64 -1.20 3.34
C THR A 57 5.82 -0.36 3.84
N HIS A 58 5.82 0.03 5.12
CA HIS A 58 6.83 0.91 5.72
C HIS A 58 8.27 0.40 5.56
N GLU A 59 8.46 -0.91 5.55
CA GLU A 59 9.76 -1.57 5.40
C GLU A 59 10.13 -1.92 3.95
N ALA A 60 9.16 -1.92 3.03
CA ALA A 60 9.36 -2.27 1.62
C ALA A 60 10.06 -1.16 0.83
N GLY A 61 9.91 0.10 1.26
CA GLY A 61 10.45 1.26 0.56
C GLY A 61 9.56 1.72 -0.61
N PRO A 62 10.01 2.70 -1.42
CA PRO A 62 9.23 3.22 -2.53
C PRO A 62 9.04 2.17 -3.64
N GLY A 63 7.81 1.97 -4.09
CA GLY A 63 7.45 1.01 -5.12
C GLY A 63 5.99 1.14 -5.57
N MET A 64 5.59 0.29 -6.51
CA MET A 64 4.18 0.10 -6.87
C MET A 64 3.64 -1.10 -6.08
N LEU A 65 2.43 -0.97 -5.54
CA LEU A 65 1.71 -2.06 -4.88
C LEU A 65 0.48 -2.41 -5.72
N THR A 66 0.32 -3.68 -6.06
CA THR A 66 -0.88 -4.17 -6.76
C THR A 66 -1.68 -5.09 -5.84
N VAL A 67 -3.01 -4.89 -5.80
CA VAL A 67 -3.93 -5.75 -5.03
C VAL A 67 -4.92 -6.39 -5.99
N ASN A 68 -4.89 -7.73 -6.07
CA ASN A 68 -5.81 -8.49 -6.90
C ASN A 68 -6.78 -9.30 -6.03
N VAL A 69 -8.08 -9.20 -6.33
CA VAL A 69 -9.13 -9.99 -5.67
C VAL A 69 -9.74 -10.90 -6.71
N GLU A 70 -9.51 -12.20 -6.56
CA GLU A 70 -10.04 -13.24 -7.43
C GLU A 70 -11.20 -13.97 -6.76
N GLY A 71 -12.25 -14.23 -7.52
CA GLY A 71 -13.45 -14.90 -7.02
C GLY A 71 -14.48 -15.14 -8.10
N PRO A 72 -15.67 -15.64 -7.73
CA PRO A 72 -16.73 -15.97 -8.70
C PRO A 72 -17.29 -14.74 -9.41
N SER A 73 -17.07 -13.54 -8.86
CA SER A 73 -17.58 -12.28 -9.38
C SER A 73 -16.54 -11.16 -9.25
N LYS A 74 -16.69 -10.11 -10.05
CA LYS A 74 -15.81 -8.94 -10.00
C LYS A 74 -16.06 -8.15 -8.71
N ALA A 75 -15.08 -8.14 -7.81
CA ALA A 75 -15.12 -7.33 -6.60
C ALA A 75 -14.80 -5.85 -6.90
N THR A 76 -15.39 -4.95 -6.13
CA THR A 76 -14.97 -3.54 -6.10
C THR A 76 -13.94 -3.36 -5.00
N ILE A 77 -12.77 -2.81 -5.31
CA ILE A 77 -11.69 -2.55 -4.35
C ILE A 77 -11.63 -1.05 -4.08
N MET A 78 -11.59 -0.69 -2.81
CA MET A 78 -11.37 0.66 -2.30
C MET A 78 -10.04 0.67 -1.55
N PHE A 79 -9.25 1.72 -1.76
CA PHE A 79 -7.93 1.84 -1.18
C PHE A 79 -7.82 3.18 -0.46
N GLU A 80 -7.40 3.13 0.80
CA GLU A 80 -7.23 4.31 1.65
C GLU A 80 -5.81 4.32 2.22
N ASP A 81 -5.00 5.28 1.79
CA ASP A 81 -3.65 5.47 2.33
C ASP A 81 -3.70 6.11 3.71
N LYS A 82 -3.16 5.40 4.71
CA LYS A 82 -3.02 5.88 6.08
C LYS A 82 -1.57 6.27 6.37
N PHE A 83 -1.38 7.55 6.67
CA PHE A 83 -0.06 8.04 7.06
C PHE A 83 0.22 7.72 8.55
N PRO A 84 1.42 7.20 8.92
CA PRO A 84 2.58 6.93 8.08
C PRO A 84 2.76 5.44 7.70
N GLY A 85 2.72 5.12 6.41
CA GLY A 85 3.24 3.86 5.85
C GLY A 85 2.33 2.64 5.98
N SER A 86 1.05 2.83 6.26
CA SER A 86 0.04 1.78 6.17
C SER A 86 -1.03 2.16 5.16
N SER A 87 -1.63 1.18 4.50
CA SER A 87 -2.78 1.41 3.63
C SER A 87 -3.87 0.44 4.04
N VAL A 88 -5.12 0.84 3.91
CA VAL A 88 -6.27 -0.02 4.16
C VAL A 88 -6.94 -0.30 2.82
N ALA A 89 -7.09 -1.58 2.51
CA ALA A 89 -7.83 -2.03 1.36
C ALA A 89 -9.16 -2.64 1.84
N ALA A 90 -10.24 -2.28 1.14
CA ALA A 90 -11.56 -2.82 1.39
C ALA A 90 -12.13 -3.34 0.08
N PHE A 91 -12.60 -4.58 0.04
CA PHE A 91 -13.28 -5.11 -1.13
C PHE A 91 -14.72 -5.52 -0.83
N ARG A 92 -15.57 -5.40 -1.84
CA ARG A 92 -16.98 -5.82 -1.77
C ARG A 92 -17.26 -6.85 -2.85
N ALA A 93 -17.56 -8.07 -2.42
CA ALA A 93 -18.02 -9.14 -3.30
C ALA A 93 -19.55 -9.07 -3.46
N PRO A 94 -20.09 -8.99 -4.69
CA PRO A 94 -21.53 -8.96 -4.93
C PRO A 94 -22.19 -10.35 -4.86
N GLU A 95 -21.42 -11.42 -5.05
CA GLU A 95 -21.94 -12.79 -5.08
C GLU A 95 -21.18 -13.71 -4.10
N PRO A 96 -21.88 -14.67 -3.45
CA PRO A 96 -21.25 -15.68 -2.62
C PRO A 96 -20.43 -16.67 -3.45
N GLY A 97 -19.30 -17.10 -2.90
CA GLY A 97 -18.51 -18.23 -3.39
C GLY A 97 -17.11 -18.23 -2.79
N ILE A 98 -16.25 -19.10 -3.29
CA ILE A 98 -14.86 -19.21 -2.81
C ILE A 98 -14.05 -18.11 -3.51
N ALA A 99 -13.56 -17.14 -2.74
CA ALA A 99 -12.52 -16.23 -3.21
C ALA A 99 -11.17 -16.96 -3.15
N PHE A 100 -10.35 -16.75 -4.18
CA PHE A 100 -8.95 -17.20 -4.17
C PHE A 100 -8.11 -16.20 -3.35
N PRO A 101 -6.95 -16.62 -2.81
CA PRO A 101 -6.11 -15.75 -2.00
C PRO A 101 -5.78 -14.43 -2.71
N VAL A 102 -5.73 -13.34 -1.95
CA VAL A 102 -5.32 -12.02 -2.45
C VAL A 102 -3.82 -12.06 -2.73
N ASP A 103 -3.44 -11.94 -4.00
CA ASP A 103 -2.04 -11.80 -4.40
C ASP A 103 -1.61 -10.33 -4.30
N LEU A 104 -0.44 -10.11 -3.69
CA LEU A 104 0.24 -8.83 -3.55
C LEU A 104 1.55 -8.89 -4.35
N ASP A 105 1.58 -8.20 -5.50
CA ASP A 105 2.76 -8.03 -6.37
C ASP A 105 3.37 -6.63 -6.26
#